data_AF-A0A0W0TGH3-F1
#
_entry.id   AF-A0A0W0TGH3-F1
#
_cell.length_a   1.000
_cell.length_b   1.000
_cell.length_c   1.000
_cell.angle_alpha   90.00
_cell.angle_beta   90.00
_cell.angle_gamma   90.00
#
_symmetry.space_group_name_H-M   'P 1'
#
loop_
_entity.id
_entity.type
_entity.pdbx_description
1 polymer ?
#
loop_
_entity_poly.entity_id
_entity_poly.type
_entity_poly.pdbx_seq_one_letter_code
_entity_poly.pdbx_strand_id
1 'polypeptide(L)'
;MLSKTLPKRIQLSPQQQDGDCGYQVITLGLFYLALRGQSSPALQEILNGSESLTNLLKQVVPPVPHCLPQSKPSDNVQNLLNHLHAVALKDRWDNPGFDEILAAFTVALKQRAYQSSWLSHQVKQKIKSGLWFDDYRCWENYTSFKSINKKITNQIDKLYNQLSKKDASDSEKIQAILFNARVMVCNDLRDDELLEPVNEVIRYYYQESTQKAWVDSEFLKAITADLLGSSDLLFNDDGAMISGCATDNNHWSIDLPFDEAAQKLIGLYQLGYQKSLTIQGIHLTRANGFFKASLAKNNETSGVTTLNFIS
;
A
#
# COMPACT_ATOMS: atom_id res chain seq x y z
N MET A 1 -25.36 24.77 24.76
CA MET A 1 -24.78 24.18 23.53
C MET A 1 -23.57 23.36 23.95
N LEU A 2 -23.69 22.03 23.90
CA LEU A 2 -22.59 21.12 24.27
C LEU A 2 -21.47 21.24 23.24
N SER A 3 -20.27 21.60 23.69
CA SER A 3 -19.07 21.47 22.87
C SER A 3 -18.92 20.00 22.50
N LYS A 4 -19.05 19.66 21.21
CA LYS A 4 -18.60 18.36 20.73
C LYS A 4 -17.10 18.34 20.89
N THR A 5 -16.61 17.70 21.95
CA THR A 5 -15.20 17.36 22.11
C THR A 5 -14.80 16.59 20.86
N LEU A 6 -13.91 17.17 20.06
CA LEU A 6 -13.39 16.52 18.86
C LEU A 6 -12.71 15.21 19.27
N PRO A 7 -12.97 14.08 18.58
CA PRO A 7 -12.32 12.83 18.89
C PRO A 7 -10.80 13.00 18.80
N LYS A 8 -10.11 12.55 19.85
CA LYS A 8 -8.65 12.50 19.89
C LYS A 8 -8.18 11.34 19.02
N ARG A 9 -7.14 11.56 18.23
CA ARG A 9 -6.50 10.55 17.38
C ARG A 9 -5.00 10.51 17.61
N ILE A 10 -4.39 9.37 17.32
CA ILE A 10 -2.95 9.13 17.42
C ILE A 10 -2.44 8.74 16.04
N GLN A 11 -1.46 9.49 15.54
CA GLN A 11 -0.80 9.16 14.27
C GLN A 11 0.45 8.33 14.53
N LEU A 12 0.53 7.17 13.87
CA LEU A 12 1.68 6.30 13.88
C LEU A 12 2.32 6.31 12.49
N SER A 13 3.59 6.72 12.42
CA SER A 13 4.36 6.75 11.18
C SER A 13 5.59 5.86 11.34
N PRO A 14 5.68 4.73 10.61
CA PRO A 14 6.91 3.94 10.58
C PRO A 14 8.10 4.78 10.11
N GLN A 15 9.29 4.48 10.61
CA GLN A 15 10.52 5.09 10.13
C GLN A 15 10.71 4.75 8.65
N GLN A 16 11.23 5.73 7.92
CA GLN A 16 11.41 5.66 6.49
C GLN A 16 12.49 4.62 6.15
N GLN A 17 12.07 3.37 5.98
CA GLN A 17 12.91 2.32 5.41
C GLN A 17 12.45 2.09 3.97
N ASP A 18 13.15 2.73 3.04
CA ASP A 18 13.23 2.43 1.59
C ASP A 18 11.92 2.21 0.79
N GLY A 19 10.73 2.51 1.32
CA GLY A 19 9.44 2.30 0.64
C GLY A 19 8.56 1.22 1.29
N ASP A 20 8.99 0.67 2.42
CA ASP A 20 8.28 -0.40 3.13
C ASP A 20 7.21 0.12 4.10
N CYS A 21 7.22 1.41 4.39
CA CYS A 21 6.31 2.01 5.37
C CYS A 21 4.82 1.79 5.03
N GLY A 22 4.47 1.63 3.75
CA GLY A 22 3.11 1.27 3.33
C GLY A 22 2.68 -0.12 3.81
N TYR A 23 3.56 -1.12 3.72
CA TYR A 23 3.28 -2.46 4.27
C TYR A 23 3.26 -2.44 5.80
N GLN A 24 4.15 -1.66 6.41
CA GLN A 24 4.23 -1.55 7.87
C GLN A 24 2.98 -0.90 8.47
N VAL A 25 2.37 0.11 7.83
CA VAL A 25 1.09 0.67 8.31
C VAL A 25 -0.07 -0.32 8.19
N ILE A 26 -0.08 -1.20 7.18
CA ILE A 26 -1.05 -2.31 7.12
C ILE A 26 -0.84 -3.24 8.33
N THR A 27 0.40 -3.64 8.61
CA THR A 27 0.72 -4.49 9.76
C THR A 27 0.29 -3.86 11.10
N LEU A 28 0.56 -2.57 11.30
CA LEU A 28 0.08 -1.81 12.47
C LEU A 28 -1.45 -1.81 12.54
N GLY A 29 -2.13 -1.64 11.40
CA GLY A 29 -3.57 -1.74 11.28
C GLY A 29 -4.10 -3.12 11.69
N LEU A 30 -3.49 -4.21 11.21
CA LEU A 30 -3.86 -5.58 11.59
C LEU A 30 -3.74 -5.80 13.10
N PHE A 31 -2.66 -5.32 13.71
CA PHE A 31 -2.46 -5.40 15.16
C PHE A 31 -3.48 -4.59 15.95
N TYR A 32 -3.80 -3.38 15.51
CA TYR A 32 -4.87 -2.57 16.11
C TYR A 32 -6.23 -3.28 16.01
N LEU A 33 -6.57 -3.82 14.83
CA LEU A 33 -7.83 -4.54 14.63
C LEU A 33 -7.90 -5.82 15.48
N ALA A 34 -6.81 -6.56 15.65
CA ALA A 34 -6.77 -7.73 16.52
C ALA A 34 -7.03 -7.38 17.99
N LEU A 35 -6.41 -6.30 18.49
CA LEU A 35 -6.68 -5.79 19.85
C LEU A 35 -8.14 -5.37 20.02
N ARG A 36 -8.75 -4.75 19.00
CA ARG A 36 -10.19 -4.44 19.01
C ARG A 36 -11.08 -5.67 18.87
N GLY A 37 -10.62 -6.70 18.17
CA GLY A 37 -11.32 -7.97 18.02
C GLY A 37 -11.58 -8.64 19.37
N GLN A 38 -10.71 -8.44 20.37
CA GLN A 38 -10.92 -8.98 21.72
C GLN A 38 -12.21 -8.49 22.40
N SER A 39 -12.67 -7.28 22.06
CA SER A 39 -13.87 -6.67 22.63
C SER A 39 -15.02 -6.52 21.63
N SER A 40 -14.84 -6.98 20.39
CA SER A 40 -15.82 -6.86 19.31
C SER A 40 -16.01 -8.21 18.60
N PRO A 41 -17.06 -8.98 18.96
CA PRO A 41 -17.32 -10.29 18.34
C PRO A 41 -17.48 -10.23 16.82
N ALA A 42 -18.13 -9.19 16.30
CA ALA A 42 -18.30 -9.00 14.87
C ALA A 42 -16.96 -8.77 14.15
N LEU A 43 -16.06 -7.98 14.72
CA LEU A 43 -14.74 -7.77 14.14
C LEU A 43 -13.89 -9.05 14.25
N GLN A 44 -13.98 -9.76 15.37
CA GLN A 44 -13.30 -11.04 15.54
C GLN A 44 -13.74 -12.07 14.49
N GLU A 45 -15.03 -12.15 14.19
CA GLU A 45 -15.57 -13.02 13.14
C GLU A 45 -15.03 -12.66 11.76
N ILE A 46 -14.98 -11.38 11.40
CA ILE A 46 -14.39 -10.91 10.14
C ILE A 46 -12.91 -11.33 10.04
N LEU A 47 -12.14 -11.06 11.09
CA LEU A 47 -10.70 -11.35 11.11
C LEU A 47 -10.43 -12.86 11.04
N ASN A 48 -11.13 -13.68 11.83
CA ASN A 48 -10.95 -15.13 11.86
C ASN A 48 -11.57 -15.84 10.65
N GLY A 49 -12.52 -15.21 9.96
CA GLY A 49 -13.09 -15.69 8.69
C GLY A 49 -12.21 -15.46 7.47
N SER A 50 -11.15 -14.64 7.57
CA SER A 50 -10.29 -14.32 6.43
C SER A 50 -9.24 -15.40 6.16
N GLU A 51 -9.44 -16.16 5.08
CA GLU A 51 -8.45 -17.12 4.58
C GLU A 51 -7.16 -16.44 4.10
N SER A 52 -7.29 -15.27 3.46
CA SER A 52 -6.17 -14.45 3.02
C SER A 52 -5.24 -14.06 4.18
N LEU A 53 -5.82 -13.66 5.32
CA LEU A 53 -5.07 -13.33 6.53
C LEU A 53 -4.46 -14.58 7.17
N THR A 54 -5.18 -15.70 7.20
CA THR A 54 -4.63 -16.99 7.66
C THR A 54 -3.41 -17.40 6.83
N ASN A 55 -3.46 -17.22 5.52
CA ASN A 55 -2.37 -17.56 4.62
C ASN A 55 -1.18 -16.59 4.78
N LEU A 56 -1.42 -15.30 4.98
CA LEU A 56 -0.38 -14.34 5.35
C LEU A 56 0.35 -14.76 6.62
N LEU A 57 -0.39 -15.08 7.69
CA LEU A 57 0.18 -15.45 8.99
C LEU A 57 1.02 -16.74 8.96
N LYS A 58 0.70 -17.67 8.05
CA LYS A 58 1.54 -18.87 7.81
C LYS A 58 2.87 -18.57 7.13
N GLN A 59 2.95 -17.45 6.39
CA GLN A 59 4.14 -17.03 5.65
C GLN A 59 5.07 -16.12 6.46
N VAL A 60 4.62 -15.58 7.60
CA VAL A 60 5.45 -14.74 8.48
C VAL A 60 6.54 -15.59 9.14
N VAL A 61 7.81 -15.20 8.93
CA VAL A 61 9.00 -15.89 9.47
C VAL A 61 9.88 -14.88 10.24
N PRO A 62 10.31 -15.17 11.49
CA PRO A 62 10.03 -16.39 12.24
C PRO A 62 8.54 -16.49 12.62
N PRO A 63 7.97 -17.71 12.66
CA PRO A 63 6.61 -17.88 13.17
C PRO A 63 6.55 -17.43 14.64
N VAL A 64 5.33 -17.23 15.16
CA VAL A 64 5.08 -16.96 16.59
C VAL A 64 6.06 -17.78 17.45
N PRO A 65 6.87 -17.13 18.30
CA PRO A 65 7.86 -17.82 19.10
C PRO A 65 7.28 -19.04 19.79
N HIS A 66 7.98 -20.18 19.73
CA HIS A 66 7.51 -21.46 20.27
C HIS A 66 7.17 -21.42 21.77
N CYS A 67 7.65 -20.38 22.47
CA CYS A 67 7.36 -20.12 23.87
C CYS A 67 5.94 -19.57 24.13
N LEU A 68 5.23 -19.13 23.10
CA LEU A 68 3.83 -18.70 23.18
C LEU A 68 2.87 -19.82 22.76
N PRO A 69 1.64 -19.87 23.34
CA PRO A 69 0.63 -20.84 22.95
C PRO A 69 0.37 -20.78 21.44
N GLN A 70 0.51 -21.92 20.77
CA GLN A 70 0.18 -22.04 19.36
C GLN A 70 -1.34 -22.09 19.20
N SER A 71 -1.90 -21.08 18.54
CA SER A 71 -3.32 -21.02 18.25
C SER A 71 -3.65 -21.90 17.05
N LYS A 72 -4.94 -22.17 16.84
CA LYS A 72 -5.37 -22.79 15.58
C LYS A 72 -4.99 -21.86 14.41
N PRO A 73 -4.60 -22.40 13.24
CA PRO A 73 -4.25 -21.56 12.09
C PRO A 73 -5.35 -20.55 11.69
N SER A 74 -6.62 -20.93 11.87
CA SER A 74 -7.78 -20.08 11.58
C SER A 74 -8.09 -19.04 12.66
N ASP A 75 -7.39 -19.05 13.80
CA ASP A 75 -7.59 -18.06 14.87
C ASP A 75 -6.66 -16.85 14.65
N ASN A 76 -6.92 -16.12 13.57
CA ASN A 76 -6.13 -15.00 13.11
C ASN A 76 -5.96 -13.92 14.18
N VAL A 77 -7.00 -13.61 14.96
CA VAL A 77 -6.94 -12.65 16.06
C VAL A 77 -5.92 -13.10 17.09
N GLN A 78 -6.01 -14.34 17.60
CA GLN A 78 -5.06 -14.82 18.60
C GLN A 78 -3.64 -14.94 18.02
N ASN A 79 -3.49 -15.33 16.75
CA ASN A 79 -2.18 -15.37 16.09
C ASN A 79 -1.53 -13.98 15.97
N LEU A 80 -2.30 -12.94 15.61
CA LEU A 80 -1.81 -11.55 15.59
C LEU A 80 -1.43 -11.07 17.00
N LEU A 81 -2.26 -11.35 18.00
CA LEU A 81 -2.00 -11.00 19.40
C LEU A 81 -0.76 -11.73 19.95
N ASN A 82 -0.51 -12.97 19.54
CA ASN A 82 0.67 -13.70 19.95
C ASN A 82 1.96 -13.04 19.41
N HIS A 83 1.96 -12.56 18.16
CA HIS A 83 3.08 -11.77 17.64
C HIS A 83 3.29 -10.49 18.47
N LEU A 84 2.21 -9.77 18.79
CA LEU A 84 2.31 -8.58 19.65
C LEU A 84 2.85 -8.88 21.05
N HIS A 85 2.38 -9.96 21.68
CA HIS A 85 2.82 -10.35 23.02
C HIS A 85 4.25 -10.87 23.06
N ALA A 86 4.77 -11.41 21.96
CA ALA A 86 6.17 -11.85 21.86
C ALA A 86 7.14 -10.72 22.19
N VAL A 87 6.82 -9.49 21.77
CA VAL A 87 7.63 -8.28 22.04
C VAL A 87 7.68 -7.93 23.53
N ALA A 88 6.65 -8.30 24.29
CA ALA A 88 6.51 -7.92 25.70
C ALA A 88 7.11 -8.93 26.69
N LEU A 89 7.63 -10.06 26.22
CA LEU A 89 8.31 -11.04 27.07
C LEU A 89 9.66 -10.45 27.51
N LYS A 90 9.84 -10.16 28.81
CA LYS A 90 11.01 -9.43 29.32
C LYS A 90 12.21 -10.32 29.69
N ASP A 91 12.04 -11.63 29.74
CA ASP A 91 13.01 -12.54 30.38
C ASP A 91 13.64 -13.57 29.44
N ARG A 92 13.61 -13.30 28.13
CA ARG A 92 14.12 -14.21 27.10
C ARG A 92 14.92 -13.46 26.04
N TRP A 93 16.17 -13.88 25.85
CA TRP A 93 17.12 -13.25 24.92
C TRP A 93 16.76 -13.50 23.45
N ASP A 94 15.88 -14.47 23.19
CA ASP A 94 15.41 -14.91 21.88
C ASP A 94 14.07 -14.25 21.45
N ASN A 95 13.57 -13.27 22.20
CA ASN A 95 12.32 -12.61 21.83
C ASN A 95 12.52 -11.65 20.66
N PRO A 96 11.66 -11.71 19.63
CA PRO A 96 11.75 -10.80 18.51
C PRO A 96 11.43 -9.37 18.94
N GLY A 97 12.23 -8.42 18.47
CA GLY A 97 11.91 -7.00 18.56
C GLY A 97 10.68 -6.65 17.71
N PHE A 98 10.03 -5.52 17.99
CA PHE A 98 8.90 -5.05 17.18
C PHE A 98 9.29 -4.86 15.70
N ASP A 99 10.53 -4.46 15.44
CA ASP A 99 11.09 -4.26 14.10
C ASP A 99 11.25 -5.56 13.34
N GLU A 100 11.66 -6.63 14.03
CA GLU A 100 11.78 -7.96 13.44
C GLU A 100 10.40 -8.49 13.03
N ILE A 101 9.38 -8.24 13.86
CA ILE A 101 8.00 -8.58 13.52
C ILE A 101 7.50 -7.75 12.33
N LEU A 102 7.70 -6.43 12.34
CA LEU A 102 7.32 -5.58 11.21
C LEU A 102 8.02 -5.99 9.92
N ALA A 103 9.30 -6.33 9.97
CA ALA A 103 10.08 -6.80 8.83
C ALA A 103 9.54 -8.14 8.30
N ALA A 104 9.26 -9.09 9.19
CA ALA A 104 8.70 -10.39 8.83
C ALA A 104 7.34 -10.26 8.12
N PHE A 105 6.45 -9.42 8.65
CA PHE A 105 5.17 -9.12 7.99
C PHE A 105 5.35 -8.38 6.66
N THR A 106 6.30 -7.45 6.59
CA THR A 106 6.61 -6.72 5.34
C THR A 106 7.04 -7.67 4.24
N VAL A 107 7.93 -8.62 4.55
CA VAL A 107 8.37 -9.67 3.61
C VAL A 107 7.19 -10.52 3.16
N ALA A 108 6.36 -11.01 4.09
CA ALA A 108 5.19 -11.82 3.75
C ALA A 108 4.18 -11.04 2.88
N LEU A 109 3.94 -9.76 3.17
CA LEU A 109 3.07 -8.90 2.36
C LEU A 109 3.65 -8.65 0.96
N LYS A 110 4.97 -8.44 0.84
CA LYS A 110 5.65 -8.31 -0.46
C LYS A 110 5.52 -9.58 -1.30
N GLN A 111 5.76 -10.74 -0.70
CA GLN A 111 5.60 -12.04 -1.38
C GLN A 111 4.17 -12.25 -1.86
N ARG A 112 3.18 -11.94 -1.01
CA ARG A 112 1.76 -12.02 -1.37
C ARG A 112 1.39 -11.05 -2.49
N ALA A 113 1.86 -9.81 -2.45
CA ALA A 113 1.63 -8.82 -3.50
C ALA A 113 2.27 -9.24 -4.82
N TYR A 114 3.49 -9.78 -4.79
CA TYR A 114 4.20 -10.31 -5.95
C TYR A 114 3.44 -11.46 -6.63
N GLN A 115 2.79 -12.32 -5.85
CA GLN A 115 1.99 -13.44 -6.34
C GLN A 115 0.57 -13.03 -6.77
N SER A 116 0.18 -11.76 -6.57
CA SER A 116 -1.17 -11.29 -6.86
C SER A 116 -1.36 -10.94 -8.35
N SER A 117 -2.46 -11.43 -8.93
CA SER A 117 -2.90 -11.03 -10.27
C SER A 117 -3.23 -9.52 -10.36
N TRP A 118 -3.56 -8.89 -9.24
CA TRP A 118 -3.88 -7.47 -9.21
C TRP A 118 -2.66 -6.58 -9.40
N LEU A 119 -1.50 -6.94 -8.85
CA LEU A 119 -0.27 -6.17 -9.07
C LEU A 119 0.08 -6.15 -10.57
N SER A 120 0.02 -7.31 -11.21
CA SER A 120 0.19 -7.42 -12.67
C SER A 120 -0.83 -6.57 -13.42
N HIS A 121 -2.11 -6.65 -13.04
CA HIS A 121 -3.16 -5.85 -13.65
C HIS A 121 -2.90 -4.33 -13.50
N GLN A 122 -2.45 -3.87 -12.35
CA GLN A 122 -2.25 -2.44 -12.07
C GLN A 122 -1.04 -1.87 -12.78
N VAL A 123 0.08 -2.59 -12.77
CA VAL A 123 1.25 -2.19 -13.56
C VAL A 123 0.85 -2.11 -15.04
N LYS A 124 0.07 -3.07 -15.53
CA LYS A 124 -0.47 -3.07 -16.89
C LYS A 124 -1.36 -1.86 -17.17
N GLN A 125 -2.29 -1.51 -16.27
CA GLN A 125 -3.15 -0.32 -16.43
C GLN A 125 -2.31 0.96 -16.41
N LYS A 126 -1.31 1.04 -15.54
CA LYS A 126 -0.40 2.20 -15.49
C LYS A 126 0.36 2.36 -16.80
N ILE A 127 0.89 1.27 -17.36
CA ILE A 127 1.51 1.28 -18.68
C ILE A 127 0.51 1.75 -19.76
N LYS A 128 -0.69 1.16 -19.81
CA LYS A 128 -1.74 1.52 -20.79
C LYS A 128 -2.20 2.98 -20.69
N SER A 129 -2.24 3.55 -19.48
CA SER A 129 -2.59 4.97 -19.29
C SER A 129 -1.58 5.95 -19.89
N GLY A 130 -0.32 5.51 -20.10
CA GLY A 130 0.77 6.39 -20.53
C GLY A 130 1.26 7.39 -19.48
N LEU A 131 0.64 7.46 -18.30
CA LEU A 131 1.01 8.38 -17.21
C LEU A 131 2.39 8.07 -16.59
N TRP A 132 2.90 6.86 -16.81
CA TRP A 132 4.23 6.47 -16.36
C TRP A 132 5.36 7.30 -17.00
N PHE A 133 5.13 8.01 -18.11
CA PHE A 133 6.09 8.97 -18.66
C PHE A 133 6.40 10.13 -17.71
N ASP A 134 5.40 10.54 -16.92
CA ASP A 134 5.51 11.68 -16.01
C ASP A 134 5.84 11.18 -14.59
N ASP A 135 5.20 10.10 -14.17
CA ASP A 135 5.37 9.55 -12.82
C ASP A 135 6.62 8.67 -12.67
N TYR A 136 7.04 7.97 -13.75
CA TYR A 136 8.05 6.90 -13.72
C TYR A 136 8.93 6.86 -14.98
N ARG A 137 9.45 8.02 -15.39
CA ARG A 137 10.26 8.17 -16.60
C ARG A 137 11.46 7.21 -16.68
N CYS A 138 11.96 6.71 -15.55
CA CYS A 138 13.02 5.71 -15.51
C CYS A 138 12.68 4.40 -16.25
N TRP A 139 11.40 4.06 -16.40
CA TRP A 139 10.97 2.86 -17.13
C TRP A 139 11.32 2.92 -18.62
N GLU A 140 11.52 4.11 -19.20
CA GLU A 140 11.95 4.28 -20.59
C GLU A 140 13.31 3.59 -20.87
N ASN A 141 14.13 3.41 -19.83
CA ASN A 141 15.45 2.81 -19.94
C ASN A 141 15.41 1.27 -19.93
N TYR A 142 14.27 0.67 -19.60
CA TYR A 142 14.11 -0.77 -19.56
C TYR A 142 14.09 -1.38 -20.95
N THR A 143 14.63 -2.60 -21.07
CA THR A 143 14.81 -3.23 -22.38
C THR A 143 13.46 -3.58 -22.98
N SER A 144 12.50 -4.05 -22.17
CA SER A 144 11.13 -4.35 -22.61
C SER A 144 10.37 -3.12 -23.12
N PHE A 145 10.69 -1.92 -22.62
CA PHE A 145 10.02 -0.66 -23.02
C PHE A 145 10.56 -0.09 -24.35
N LYS A 146 11.71 -0.54 -24.85
CA LYS A 146 12.28 -0.05 -26.13
C LYS A 146 11.31 -0.19 -27.31
N SER A 147 10.56 -1.28 -27.38
CA SER A 147 9.57 -1.50 -28.44
C SER A 147 8.40 -0.51 -28.35
N ILE A 148 7.90 -0.27 -27.14
CA ILE A 148 6.83 0.71 -26.86
C ILE A 148 7.31 2.12 -27.23
N ASN A 149 8.52 2.50 -26.79
CA ASN A 149 9.11 3.81 -27.10
C ASN A 149 9.27 4.02 -28.60
N LYS A 150 9.71 3.00 -29.34
CA LYS A 150 9.81 3.08 -30.80
C LYS A 150 8.44 3.33 -31.46
N LYS A 151 7.39 2.66 -31.00
CA LYS A 151 6.02 2.91 -31.51
C LYS A 151 5.56 4.33 -31.21
N ILE A 152 5.85 4.83 -30.01
CA ILE A 152 5.53 6.21 -29.62
C ILE A 152 6.27 7.21 -30.52
N THR A 153 7.58 7.04 -30.74
CA THR A 153 8.36 7.90 -31.64
C THR A 153 7.79 7.89 -33.06
N ASN A 154 7.47 6.71 -33.61
CA ASN A 154 6.88 6.61 -34.94
C ASN A 154 5.52 7.34 -35.02
N GLN A 155 4.71 7.27 -33.96
CA GLN A 155 3.42 7.95 -33.90
C GLN A 155 3.58 9.47 -33.75
N ILE A 156 4.58 9.93 -32.98
CA ILE A 156 4.96 11.34 -32.90
C ILE A 156 5.34 11.86 -34.29
N ASP A 157 6.23 11.17 -35.00
CA ASP A 157 6.67 11.58 -36.34
C ASP A 157 5.47 11.65 -37.32
N LYS A 158 4.57 10.68 -37.25
CA LYS A 158 3.34 10.66 -38.07
C LYS A 158 2.45 11.87 -37.79
N LEU A 159 2.20 12.20 -36.52
CA LEU A 159 1.36 13.33 -36.14
C LEU A 159 2.05 14.67 -36.40
N TYR A 160 3.37 14.74 -36.20
CA TYR A 160 4.16 15.94 -36.46
C TYR A 160 4.18 16.29 -37.95
N ASN A 161 4.31 15.30 -38.83
CA ASN A 161 4.27 15.49 -40.29
C ASN A 161 2.89 15.96 -40.81
N GLN A 162 1.84 15.89 -39.99
CA GLN A 162 0.51 16.40 -40.33
C GLN A 162 0.33 17.88 -39.93
N LEU A 163 1.27 18.46 -39.17
CA LEU A 163 1.21 19.87 -38.81
C LEU A 163 1.47 20.77 -40.01
N SER A 164 0.77 21.91 -40.03
CA SER A 164 1.14 23.00 -40.93
C SER A 164 2.50 23.59 -40.51
N LYS A 165 3.23 24.19 -41.46
CA LYS A 165 4.53 24.87 -41.16
C LYS A 165 4.41 25.95 -40.07
N LYS A 166 3.22 26.57 -39.93
CA LYS A 166 2.94 27.58 -38.90
C LYS A 166 2.78 26.97 -37.51
N ASP A 167 2.28 25.74 -37.44
CA ASP A 167 2.03 25.02 -36.19
C ASP A 167 3.25 24.23 -35.71
N ALA A 168 4.20 23.94 -36.61
CA ALA A 168 5.42 23.20 -36.32
C ALA A 168 6.39 23.92 -35.36
N SER A 169 6.20 25.23 -35.13
CA SER A 169 6.95 26.04 -34.14
C SER A 169 6.14 26.36 -32.89
N ASP A 170 4.90 25.90 -32.79
CA ASP A 170 4.02 26.13 -31.66
C ASP A 170 4.27 25.07 -30.58
N SER A 171 4.85 25.50 -29.45
CA SER A 171 5.23 24.62 -28.36
C SER A 171 4.04 23.89 -27.73
N GLU A 172 2.86 24.51 -27.64
CA GLU A 172 1.68 23.88 -27.04
C GLU A 172 1.17 22.77 -27.96
N LYS A 173 1.17 23.00 -29.28
CA LYS A 173 0.78 22.00 -30.27
C LYS A 173 1.75 20.83 -30.31
N ILE A 174 3.05 21.10 -30.19
CA ILE A 174 4.07 20.04 -30.09
C ILE A 174 3.83 19.20 -28.84
N GLN A 175 3.61 19.81 -27.67
CA GLN A 175 3.31 19.07 -26.44
C GLN A 175 2.03 18.24 -26.55
N ALA A 176 0.97 18.78 -27.16
CA ALA A 176 -0.26 18.04 -27.40
C ALA A 176 -0.03 16.81 -28.30
N ILE A 177 0.82 16.92 -29.33
CA ILE A 177 1.20 15.77 -30.17
C ILE A 177 1.95 14.72 -29.37
N LEU A 178 2.93 15.12 -28.56
CA LEU A 178 3.69 14.19 -27.72
C LEU A 178 2.75 13.42 -26.77
N PHE A 179 1.85 14.14 -26.10
CA PHE A 179 0.87 13.53 -25.20
C PHE A 179 -0.08 12.58 -25.96
N ASN A 180 -0.69 13.04 -27.06
CA ASN A 180 -1.63 12.23 -27.83
C ASN A 180 -0.97 10.97 -28.41
N ALA A 181 0.25 11.08 -28.94
CA ALA A 181 0.98 9.91 -29.45
C ALA A 181 1.22 8.86 -28.35
N ARG A 182 1.62 9.30 -27.15
CA ARG A 182 1.82 8.42 -26.00
C ARG A 182 0.53 7.72 -25.61
N VAL A 183 -0.55 8.48 -25.39
CA VAL A 183 -1.85 7.93 -24.97
C VAL A 183 -2.40 6.96 -26.02
N MET A 184 -2.35 7.32 -27.30
CA MET A 184 -2.81 6.45 -28.38
C MET A 184 -2.05 5.12 -28.42
N VAL A 185 -0.72 5.18 -28.43
CA VAL A 185 0.09 3.95 -28.50
C VAL A 185 -0.10 3.08 -27.26
N CYS A 186 -0.06 3.68 -26.06
CA CYS A 186 -0.19 2.94 -24.81
C CYS A 186 -1.56 2.29 -24.65
N ASN A 187 -2.64 2.97 -25.05
CA ASN A 187 -3.99 2.44 -24.99
C ASN A 187 -4.22 1.29 -25.98
N ASP A 188 -3.53 1.33 -27.14
CA ASP A 188 -3.60 0.29 -28.17
C ASP A 188 -2.65 -0.91 -27.90
N LEU A 189 -1.89 -0.91 -26.80
CA LEU A 189 -1.02 -2.04 -26.45
C LEU A 189 -1.84 -3.30 -26.14
N ARG A 190 -1.51 -4.38 -26.85
CA ARG A 190 -2.09 -5.69 -26.62
C ARG A 190 -1.47 -6.37 -25.41
N ASP A 191 -2.18 -7.32 -24.83
CA ASP A 191 -1.78 -7.98 -23.58
C ASP A 191 -0.49 -8.79 -23.73
N ASP A 192 -0.24 -9.40 -24.89
CA ASP A 192 1.02 -10.09 -25.22
C ASP A 192 2.22 -9.13 -25.25
N GLU A 193 2.00 -7.88 -25.65
CA GLU A 193 3.04 -6.85 -25.72
C GLU A 193 3.37 -6.24 -24.35
N LEU A 194 2.49 -6.47 -23.36
CA LEU A 194 2.62 -5.96 -22.00
C LEU A 194 3.24 -6.97 -21.05
N LEU A 195 3.32 -8.25 -21.42
CA LEU A 195 3.82 -9.31 -20.55
C LEU A 195 5.24 -9.01 -20.03
N GLU A 196 6.19 -8.78 -20.94
CA GLU A 196 7.59 -8.50 -20.58
C GLU A 196 7.74 -7.14 -19.86
N PRO A 197 7.14 -6.02 -20.32
CA PRO A 197 7.15 -4.75 -19.59
C PRO A 197 6.63 -4.85 -18.15
N VAL A 198 5.50 -5.53 -17.96
CA VAL A 198 4.89 -5.71 -16.63
C VAL A 198 5.82 -6.53 -15.74
N ASN A 199 6.33 -7.65 -16.24
CA ASN A 199 7.24 -8.51 -15.48
C ASN A 199 8.54 -7.80 -15.13
N GLU A 200 9.10 -6.98 -16.03
CA GLU A 200 10.32 -6.21 -15.76
C GLU A 200 10.09 -5.16 -14.65
N VAL A 201 8.97 -4.42 -14.68
CA VAL A 201 8.60 -3.48 -13.61
C VAL A 201 8.40 -4.22 -12.27
N ILE A 202 7.65 -5.33 -12.27
CA ILE A 202 7.43 -6.13 -11.05
C ILE A 202 8.77 -6.63 -10.49
N ARG A 203 9.67 -7.11 -11.34
CA ARG A 203 10.99 -7.57 -10.93
C ARG A 203 11.82 -6.46 -10.27
N TYR A 204 11.79 -5.26 -10.84
CA TYR A 204 12.62 -4.15 -10.36
C TYR A 204 12.10 -3.42 -9.13
N TYR A 205 10.80 -3.52 -8.83
CA TYR A 205 10.17 -2.77 -7.75
C TYR A 205 9.51 -3.65 -6.68
N TYR A 206 9.09 -4.88 -7.00
CA TYR A 206 8.18 -5.64 -6.14
C TYR A 206 8.69 -7.02 -5.75
N GLN A 207 9.91 -7.39 -6.12
CA GLN A 207 10.53 -8.61 -5.58
C GLN A 207 10.88 -8.47 -4.10
N GLU A 208 10.97 -9.60 -3.41
CA GLU A 208 11.28 -9.67 -1.98
C GLU A 208 12.59 -8.96 -1.60
N SER A 209 13.62 -9.09 -2.44
CA SER A 209 14.93 -8.46 -2.22
C SER A 209 15.00 -7.00 -2.67
N THR A 210 13.91 -6.43 -3.18
CA THR A 210 13.94 -5.06 -3.69
C THR A 210 13.93 -4.08 -2.54
N GLN A 211 14.87 -3.13 -2.56
CA GLN A 211 14.94 -2.07 -1.55
C GLN A 211 13.68 -1.19 -1.60
N LYS A 212 13.09 -0.97 -2.77
CA LYS A 212 11.97 -0.02 -2.93
C LYS A 212 10.82 -0.58 -3.75
N ALA A 213 9.65 -0.66 -3.11
CA ALA A 213 8.38 -0.90 -3.77
C ALA A 213 7.60 0.39 -4.01
N TRP A 214 6.93 0.46 -5.15
CA TRP A 214 5.95 1.50 -5.40
C TRP A 214 4.63 1.12 -4.72
N VAL A 215 4.23 1.91 -3.72
CA VAL A 215 3.06 1.63 -2.89
C VAL A 215 2.20 2.89 -2.86
N ASP A 216 1.13 2.90 -3.67
CA ASP A 216 0.14 3.99 -3.68
C ASP A 216 -1.11 3.67 -2.84
N SER A 217 -2.05 4.61 -2.77
CA SER A 217 -3.26 4.43 -1.95
C SER A 217 -4.14 3.29 -2.47
N GLU A 218 -4.25 3.13 -3.78
CA GLU A 218 -5.08 2.09 -4.40
C GLU A 218 -4.48 0.70 -4.17
N PHE A 219 -3.15 0.61 -4.17
CA PHE A 219 -2.41 -0.57 -3.76
C PHE A 219 -2.68 -0.97 -2.32
N LEU A 220 -2.58 -0.03 -1.38
CA LEU A 220 -2.82 -0.34 0.02
C LEU A 220 -4.28 -0.70 0.29
N LYS A 221 -5.24 -0.04 -0.38
CA LYS A 221 -6.66 -0.41 -0.32
C LYS A 221 -6.91 -1.82 -0.85
N ALA A 222 -6.30 -2.17 -1.99
CA ALA A 222 -6.45 -3.48 -2.59
C ALA A 222 -5.90 -4.60 -1.70
N ILE A 223 -4.69 -4.42 -1.14
CA ILE A 223 -4.13 -5.38 -0.17
C ILE A 223 -4.99 -5.45 1.10
N THR A 224 -5.51 -4.32 1.58
CA THR A 224 -6.38 -4.34 2.77
C THR A 224 -7.68 -5.09 2.49
N ALA A 225 -8.30 -4.83 1.34
CA ALA A 225 -9.52 -5.52 0.92
C ALA A 225 -9.29 -7.02 0.71
N ASP A 226 -8.13 -7.40 0.17
CA ASP A 226 -7.71 -8.81 0.09
C ASP A 226 -7.66 -9.49 1.47
N LEU A 227 -6.98 -8.84 2.42
CA LEU A 227 -6.72 -9.40 3.74
C LEU A 227 -7.96 -9.41 4.63
N LEU A 228 -8.85 -8.43 4.48
CA LEU A 228 -9.94 -8.19 5.44
C LEU A 228 -11.34 -8.26 4.82
N GLY A 229 -11.45 -8.49 3.52
CA GLY A 229 -12.71 -8.43 2.77
C GLY A 229 -13.23 -7.01 2.49
N SER A 230 -12.64 -5.99 3.11
CA SER A 230 -12.93 -4.57 2.86
C SER A 230 -11.73 -3.69 3.23
N SER A 231 -11.49 -2.66 2.41
CA SER A 231 -10.52 -1.60 2.74
C SER A 231 -10.99 -0.69 3.88
N ASP A 232 -12.31 -0.58 4.11
CA ASP A 232 -12.90 0.40 5.03
C ASP A 232 -12.50 0.17 6.49
N LEU A 233 -11.97 -1.01 6.83
CA LEU A 233 -11.46 -1.28 8.17
C LEU A 233 -10.18 -0.48 8.50
N LEU A 234 -9.39 -0.11 7.49
CA LEU A 234 -8.16 0.70 7.63
C LEU A 234 -8.17 2.01 6.84
N PHE A 235 -9.25 2.31 6.11
CA PHE A 235 -9.42 3.52 5.30
C PHE A 235 -10.72 4.25 5.67
N ASN A 236 -10.97 4.46 6.97
CA ASN A 236 -12.18 5.09 7.48
C ASN A 236 -11.87 6.23 8.47
N ASP A 237 -12.42 7.41 8.19
CA ASP A 237 -12.23 8.63 8.98
C ASP A 237 -12.68 8.49 10.44
N ASP A 238 -13.75 7.71 10.68
CA ASP A 238 -14.30 7.43 12.01
C ASP A 238 -13.59 6.25 12.70
N GLY A 239 -12.86 5.43 11.93
CA GLY A 239 -12.14 4.23 12.36
C GLY A 239 -10.64 4.42 12.33
N ALA A 240 -9.90 3.42 11.84
CA ALA A 240 -8.49 3.57 11.48
C ALA A 240 -8.38 4.15 10.06
N MET A 241 -7.44 5.07 9.85
CA MET A 241 -7.22 5.73 8.55
C MET A 241 -5.75 5.68 8.17
N ILE A 242 -5.43 4.93 7.11
CA ILE A 242 -4.14 4.96 6.46
C ILE A 242 -4.09 6.14 5.47
N SER A 243 -3.08 6.98 5.60
CA SER A 243 -2.90 8.18 4.77
C SER A 243 -1.43 8.38 4.37
N GLY A 244 -1.22 8.95 3.18
CA GLY A 244 0.10 9.25 2.64
C GLY A 244 0.56 10.69 2.93
N CYS A 245 1.87 10.94 3.05
CA CYS A 245 2.41 12.29 3.10
C CYS A 245 2.37 12.94 1.70
N ALA A 246 1.87 14.18 1.62
CA ALA A 246 1.64 14.87 0.34
C ALA A 246 2.91 15.21 -0.47
N THR A 247 4.10 15.13 0.14
CA THR A 247 5.37 15.53 -0.47
C THR A 247 6.03 14.43 -1.29
N ASP A 248 5.65 13.17 -1.05
CA ASP A 248 6.18 11.99 -1.72
C ASP A 248 5.21 10.82 -1.55
N ASN A 249 4.74 10.27 -2.67
CA ASN A 249 3.76 9.17 -2.73
C ASN A 249 4.24 7.83 -2.15
N ASN A 250 5.26 7.82 -1.28
CA ASN A 250 5.83 6.62 -0.69
C ASN A 250 5.92 6.68 0.84
N HIS A 251 5.46 7.76 1.49
CA HIS A 251 5.41 7.83 2.95
C HIS A 251 4.01 7.66 3.47
N TRP A 252 3.83 6.68 4.36
CA TRP A 252 2.53 6.27 4.86
C TRP A 252 2.48 6.36 6.38
N SER A 253 1.32 6.74 6.87
CA SER A 253 0.98 6.78 8.30
C SER A 253 -0.38 6.15 8.53
N ILE A 254 -0.64 5.75 9.77
CA ILE A 254 -1.96 5.30 10.21
C ILE A 254 -2.43 6.16 11.38
N ASP A 255 -3.58 6.78 11.20
CA ASP A 255 -4.30 7.49 12.25
C ASP A 255 -5.25 6.53 12.96
N LEU A 256 -5.09 6.39 14.27
CA LEU A 256 -5.92 5.54 15.12
C LEU A 256 -6.77 6.39 16.08
N PRO A 257 -8.00 5.96 16.42
CA PRO A 257 -8.76 6.55 17.52
C PRO A 257 -7.98 6.46 18.85
N PHE A 258 -8.10 7.48 19.71
CA PHE A 258 -7.52 7.45 21.06
C PHE A 258 -8.35 6.55 21.99
N ASP A 259 -8.28 5.23 21.76
CA ASP A 259 -8.97 4.19 22.51
C ASP A 259 -8.00 3.25 23.26
N GLU A 260 -8.54 2.29 24.01
CA GLU A 260 -7.74 1.33 24.79
C GLU A 260 -6.85 0.46 23.88
N ALA A 261 -7.32 0.10 22.68
CA ALA A 261 -6.56 -0.74 21.75
C ALA A 261 -5.35 0.01 21.18
N ALA A 262 -5.52 1.28 20.78
CA ALA A 262 -4.42 2.12 20.32
C ALA A 262 -3.40 2.37 21.44
N GLN A 263 -3.85 2.62 22.67
CA GLN A 263 -2.96 2.78 23.83
C GLN A 263 -2.18 1.50 24.14
N LYS A 264 -2.82 0.33 24.08
CA LYS A 264 -2.15 -0.97 24.24
C LYS A 264 -1.11 -1.21 23.17
N LEU A 265 -1.43 -0.95 21.90
CA LEU A 265 -0.50 -1.08 20.78
C LEU A 265 0.74 -0.20 20.99
N ILE A 266 0.54 1.06 21.37
CA ILE A 266 1.64 2.00 21.67
C ILE A 266 2.46 1.52 22.86
N GLY A 267 1.81 1.05 23.92
CA GLY A 267 2.49 0.51 25.09
C GLY A 267 3.38 -0.68 24.75
N LEU A 268 2.88 -1.63 23.96
CA LEU A 268 3.64 -2.80 23.49
C LEU A 268 4.81 -2.41 22.59
N TYR A 269 4.60 -1.46 21.67
CA TYR A 269 5.66 -0.90 20.84
C TYR A 269 6.78 -0.26 21.70
N GLN A 270 6.41 0.53 22.71
CA GLN A 270 7.38 1.20 23.58
C GLN A 270 8.18 0.24 24.48
N LEU A 271 7.66 -0.97 24.74
CA LEU A 271 8.36 -2.00 25.52
C LEU A 271 9.55 -2.62 24.76
N GLY A 272 9.56 -2.56 23.43
CA GLY A 272 10.57 -3.20 22.56
C GLY A 272 11.91 -2.47 22.38
N TYR A 273 12.13 -1.34 23.07
CA TYR A 273 13.40 -0.60 23.10
C TYR A 273 14.06 -0.30 21.73
N GLN A 274 13.30 0.06 20.70
CA GLN A 274 13.87 0.60 19.44
C GLN A 274 13.05 1.78 18.88
N LYS A 275 13.72 2.69 18.15
CA LYS A 275 13.21 4.00 17.69
C LYS A 275 12.52 3.96 16.32
N SER A 276 11.95 2.84 15.88
CA SER A 276 11.48 2.62 14.49
C SER A 276 10.11 3.20 14.11
N LEU A 277 9.35 3.71 15.05
CA LEU A 277 8.05 4.35 14.83
C LEU A 277 8.10 5.76 15.43
N THR A 278 7.72 6.75 14.65
CA THR A 278 7.49 8.10 15.15
C THR A 278 6.03 8.22 15.54
N ILE A 279 5.78 8.47 16.83
CA ILE A 279 4.46 8.81 17.34
C ILE A 279 4.26 10.31 17.13
N GLN A 280 3.56 10.70 16.08
CA GLN A 280 3.29 12.11 15.75
C GLN A 280 2.08 12.61 16.55
N GLY A 281 2.22 12.65 17.88
CA GLY A 281 1.32 13.33 18.82
C GLY A 281 -0.13 12.80 18.91
N ILE A 282 -0.82 13.25 19.97
CA ILE A 282 -2.28 13.12 20.08
C ILE A 282 -2.87 14.41 19.53
N HIS A 283 -3.62 14.33 18.43
CA HIS A 283 -4.22 15.51 17.82
C HIS A 283 -5.75 15.45 17.86
N LEU A 284 -6.39 16.63 17.84
CA LEU A 284 -7.84 16.78 17.73
C LEU A 284 -8.19 16.78 16.23
N THR A 285 -9.18 16.01 15.81
CA THR A 285 -9.68 16.07 14.42
C THR A 285 -10.08 17.49 14.06
N ARG A 286 -9.39 18.14 13.12
CA ARG A 286 -10.05 19.13 12.28
C ARG A 286 -10.69 18.36 11.13
N ALA A 287 -12.01 18.38 11.04
CA ALA A 287 -12.66 18.17 9.75
C ALA A 287 -11.99 19.15 8.78
N ASN A 288 -11.35 18.63 7.73
CA ASN A 288 -10.55 19.36 6.73
C ASN A 288 -9.19 19.89 7.20
N GLY A 289 -8.30 18.97 7.59
CA GLY A 289 -6.87 19.21 7.71
C GLY A 289 -6.04 18.74 6.51
N PHE A 290 -6.64 18.56 5.32
CA PHE A 290 -5.86 18.51 4.08
C PHE A 290 -5.05 19.80 4.00
N PHE A 291 -3.73 19.70 3.85
CA PHE A 291 -3.05 20.70 3.04
C PHE A 291 -3.72 20.64 1.66
N LYS A 292 -4.64 21.57 1.43
CA LYS A 292 -5.27 21.79 0.13
C LYS A 292 -4.16 22.12 -0.88
N ALA A 293 -3.78 21.14 -1.69
CA ALA A 293 -3.58 21.40 -3.09
C ALA A 293 -4.91 21.06 -3.77
N SER A 294 -5.63 22.09 -4.22
CA SER A 294 -6.89 21.94 -4.95
C SER A 294 -6.65 21.12 -6.21
N LEU A 295 -7.26 19.93 -6.32
CA LEU A 295 -7.59 19.35 -7.62
C LEU A 295 -8.98 18.72 -7.59
N ALA A 296 -9.66 18.91 -8.72
CA ALA A 296 -11.10 18.91 -8.87
C ALA A 296 -11.77 17.54 -8.65
N LYS A 297 -13.04 17.62 -8.28
CA LYS A 297 -14.01 16.52 -8.25
C LYS A 297 -13.93 15.69 -9.54
N ASN A 298 -13.79 14.38 -9.41
CA ASN A 298 -14.39 13.43 -10.34
C ASN A 298 -15.10 12.36 -9.53
N ASN A 299 -16.40 12.24 -9.76
CA ASN A 299 -17.25 11.15 -9.29
C ASN A 299 -16.94 9.92 -10.14
N GLU A 300 -16.44 8.83 -9.55
CA GLU A 300 -16.60 7.50 -10.14
C GLU A 300 -16.97 6.49 -9.07
N THR A 301 -18.00 5.72 -9.39
CA THR A 301 -18.59 4.64 -8.61
C THR A 301 -17.65 3.44 -8.55
N SER A 302 -17.22 3.06 -7.35
CA SER A 302 -16.38 1.89 -7.10
C SER A 302 -17.12 0.58 -7.44
N GLY A 303 -16.70 -0.08 -8.51
CA GLY A 303 -17.04 -1.48 -8.76
C GLY A 303 -16.20 -2.39 -7.86
N VAL A 304 -16.85 -3.35 -7.21
CA VAL A 304 -16.19 -4.40 -6.43
C VAL A 304 -15.28 -5.21 -7.36
N THR A 305 -13.97 -5.19 -7.13
CA THR A 305 -12.99 -5.98 -7.89
C THR A 305 -12.52 -7.15 -7.03
N THR A 306 -12.81 -8.37 -7.47
CA THR A 306 -12.39 -9.62 -6.82
C THR A 306 -10.95 -9.96 -7.23
N LEU A 307 -10.11 -10.29 -6.25
CA LEU A 307 -8.73 -10.75 -6.45
C LEU A 307 -8.71 -12.27 -6.63
N ASN A 308 -8.02 -12.77 -7.65
CA ASN A 308 -7.78 -14.21 -7.83
C ASN A 308 -6.29 -14.51 -7.60
N PHE A 309 -6.00 -15.49 -6.74
CA PHE A 309 -4.65 -15.98 -6.45
C PHE A 309 -4.45 -17.35 -7.09
N ILE A 310 -3.23 -17.65 -7.53
CA ILE A 310 -2.86 -18.99 -8.01
C ILE A 310 -2.47 -19.82 -6.78
N SER A 311 -3.22 -20.88 -6.54
CA SER A 311 -2.99 -21.89 -5.48
C SER A 311 -1.77 -22.75 -5.75
#